data_AF-A0A843SS17-F1
#
_entry.id   AF-A0A843SS17-F1
#
_cell.length_a   1.000
_cell.length_b   1.000
_cell.length_c   1.000
_cell.angle_alpha   90.00
_cell.angle_beta   90.00
_cell.angle_gamma   90.00
#
_symmetry.space_group_name_H-M   'P 1'
#
loop_
_entity.id
_entity.type
_entity.pdbx_description
1 polymer ?
#
loop_
_entity_poly.entity_id
_entity_poly.type
_entity_poly.pdbx_seq_one_letter_code
_entity_poly.pdbx_strand_id
1 'polypeptide(L)'
;MAVGKIAGVTAGFIGALALGIAIGPSVQERLFYKERPAAAQPTVTLAEEAPAPTSTRTRVSPPRARPNEAVRKSSASSVSIPLSEPRLHDKLKPVLNRGARMEIAADGFRSAEEFATVAHAARNTNLPFMVLKHRVLSEGRTLANAIQEAKPDVDPKAEVVRARAAAKADLAAVGG
;
A
#
# COMPACT_ATOMS: atom_id res chain seq x y z
N MET A 1 56.28 -2.88 30.38
CA MET A 1 55.67 -4.18 30.69
C MET A 1 54.21 -4.08 30.27
N ALA A 2 53.56 -4.91 29.46
CA ALA A 2 53.79 -6.19 28.79
C ALA A 2 52.97 -6.14 27.47
N VAL A 3 53.43 -6.65 26.31
CA VAL A 3 53.14 -7.99 25.72
C VAL A 3 51.67 -8.41 25.92
N GLY A 4 50.86 -8.80 24.92
CA GLY A 4 51.02 -9.11 23.50
C GLY A 4 49.98 -10.16 23.06
N LYS A 5 49.68 -10.22 21.74
CA LYS A 5 49.13 -11.35 20.94
C LYS A 5 47.67 -11.79 21.30
N ILE A 6 46.82 -12.48 20.52
CA ILE A 6 46.89 -13.55 19.51
C ILE A 6 45.53 -13.50 18.72
N ALA A 7 45.50 -13.40 17.39
CA ALA A 7 45.12 -14.43 16.41
C ALA A 7 43.92 -15.38 16.72
N GLY A 8 43.08 -15.61 15.70
CA GLY A 8 42.09 -16.69 15.61
C GLY A 8 40.69 -16.17 15.26
N VAL A 9 39.90 -16.70 14.32
CA VAL A 9 39.98 -17.90 13.48
C VAL A 9 39.15 -17.63 12.22
N THR A 10 39.69 -17.98 11.06
CA THR A 10 38.98 -18.16 9.78
C THR A 10 38.16 -19.46 9.81
N ALA A 11 36.85 -19.36 9.58
CA ALA A 11 36.00 -20.44 9.07
C ALA A 11 34.78 -19.73 8.43
N GLY A 12 34.53 -19.77 7.13
CA GLY A 12 34.59 -20.93 6.24
C GLY A 12 33.20 -21.56 6.19
N PHE A 13 32.27 -20.97 5.44
CA PHE A 13 31.03 -21.64 5.05
C PHE A 13 30.72 -21.35 3.57
N ILE A 14 31.30 -22.20 2.72
CA ILE A 14 30.87 -22.39 1.33
C ILE A 14 29.68 -23.35 1.41
N GLY A 15 28.47 -22.83 1.20
CA GLY A 15 27.25 -23.62 1.11
C GLY A 15 26.70 -23.57 -0.31
N ALA A 16 27.19 -24.44 -1.17
CA ALA A 16 26.55 -24.74 -2.45
C ALA A 16 25.39 -25.71 -2.20
N LEU A 17 24.16 -25.29 -2.52
CA LEU A 17 23.02 -26.19 -2.70
C LEU A 17 22.66 -26.20 -4.17
N ALA A 18 22.98 -27.35 -4.78
CA ALA A 18 22.69 -27.71 -6.15
C ALA A 18 21.24 -28.19 -6.31
N LEU A 19 20.72 -27.95 -7.52
CA LEU A 19 19.74 -28.72 -8.30
C LEU A 19 18.49 -29.29 -7.63
N GLY A 20 17.33 -28.88 -8.17
CA GLY A 20 16.08 -29.63 -8.11
C GLY A 20 15.05 -29.09 -9.11
N ILE A 21 14.96 -29.73 -10.28
CA ILE A 21 14.05 -29.44 -11.39
C ILE A 21 12.68 -30.08 -11.10
N ALA A 22 11.56 -29.41 -11.41
CA ALA A 22 10.30 -30.10 -11.71
C ALA A 22 9.38 -29.24 -12.60
N ILE A 23 8.77 -29.92 -13.57
CA ILE A 23 8.10 -29.44 -14.77
C ILE A 23 6.57 -29.50 -14.58
N GLY A 24 5.85 -28.38 -14.82
CA GLY A 24 4.46 -28.24 -15.34
C GLY A 24 3.27 -28.93 -14.63
N PRO A 25 2.02 -28.87 -15.17
CA PRO A 25 1.38 -27.89 -16.09
C PRO A 25 0.01 -27.36 -15.56
N SER A 26 -0.71 -26.58 -16.41
CA SER A 26 -2.17 -26.30 -16.41
C SER A 26 -2.79 -25.25 -15.46
N VAL A 27 -3.08 -24.06 -16.02
CA VAL A 27 -4.34 -23.34 -15.75
C VAL A 27 -5.02 -23.12 -17.09
N GLN A 28 -5.94 -24.02 -17.39
CA GLN A 28 -6.94 -23.97 -18.44
C GLN A 28 -8.19 -23.27 -17.85
N GLU A 29 -9.01 -22.68 -18.72
CA GLU A 29 -10.29 -21.98 -18.48
C GLU A 29 -10.28 -20.45 -18.48
N ARG A 30 -10.11 -19.87 -19.67
CA ARG A 30 -10.96 -18.75 -20.12
C ARG A 30 -11.45 -19.01 -21.55
N LEU A 31 -12.27 -20.04 -21.71
CA LEU A 31 -13.07 -20.28 -22.91
C LEU A 31 -14.54 -20.45 -22.55
N PHE A 32 -15.14 -19.45 -21.90
CA PHE A 32 -16.61 -19.31 -21.84
C PHE A 32 -17.01 -17.83 -21.76
N TYR A 33 -16.60 -17.04 -22.75
CA TYR A 33 -17.46 -15.93 -23.18
C TYR A 33 -18.38 -16.47 -24.27
N LYS A 34 -19.54 -16.90 -23.79
CA LYS A 34 -20.77 -17.22 -24.49
C LYS A 34 -20.87 -16.55 -25.87
N GLU A 35 -20.88 -17.39 -26.90
CA GLU A 35 -21.27 -17.05 -28.26
C GLU A 35 -22.60 -16.27 -28.26
N ARG A 36 -22.64 -15.21 -29.06
CA ARG A 36 -23.88 -14.64 -29.57
C ARG A 36 -23.74 -14.58 -31.10
N PRO A 37 -24.27 -15.56 -31.85
CA PRO A 37 -24.23 -15.50 -33.30
C PRO A 37 -25.24 -14.47 -33.81
N ALA A 38 -24.87 -13.89 -34.93
CA ALA A 38 -25.61 -12.90 -35.69
C ALA A 38 -26.70 -13.52 -36.58
N ALA A 39 -27.64 -12.65 -36.96
CA ALA A 39 -28.44 -12.63 -38.21
C ALA A 39 -29.78 -13.41 -38.32
N ALA A 40 -30.74 -12.66 -38.90
CA ALA A 40 -31.89 -13.04 -39.74
C ALA A 40 -33.28 -13.34 -39.11
N GLN A 41 -34.28 -12.60 -39.63
CA GLN A 41 -35.76 -12.65 -39.45
C GLN A 41 -36.36 -13.80 -40.31
N PRO A 42 -37.63 -14.30 -40.14
CA PRO A 42 -38.87 -13.62 -40.62
C PRO A 42 -40.24 -13.94 -39.91
N THR A 43 -41.18 -12.97 -39.95
CA THR A 43 -42.60 -13.03 -40.47
C THR A 43 -43.72 -13.91 -39.82
N VAL A 44 -44.62 -13.22 -39.06
CA VAL A 44 -46.14 -13.23 -38.86
C VAL A 44 -47.02 -14.41 -38.37
N THR A 45 -48.12 -14.01 -37.69
CA THR A 45 -49.54 -14.55 -37.65
C THR A 45 -49.93 -15.16 -36.27
N LEU A 46 -51.01 -14.83 -35.53
CA LEU A 46 -52.26 -14.03 -35.67
C LEU A 46 -52.99 -13.86 -34.30
N ALA A 47 -53.83 -12.81 -34.19
CA ALA A 47 -54.99 -12.61 -33.29
C ALA A 47 -54.73 -12.38 -31.77
N GLU A 48 -55.42 -11.55 -30.99
CA GLU A 48 -56.71 -10.83 -31.09
C GLU A 48 -56.76 -9.86 -29.86
N GLU A 49 -56.85 -8.54 -30.04
CA GLU A 49 -58.00 -7.66 -29.68
C GLU A 49 -57.94 -6.98 -28.27
N ALA A 50 -58.41 -5.73 -28.20
CA ALA A 50 -58.12 -4.63 -27.23
C ALA A 50 -58.96 -4.68 -25.91
N PRO A 51 -58.97 -3.70 -24.95
CA PRO A 51 -58.29 -2.38 -24.86
C PRO A 51 -57.71 -1.94 -23.46
N ALA A 52 -57.03 -0.78 -23.45
CA ALA A 52 -56.86 0.21 -22.35
C ALA A 52 -55.86 -0.05 -21.18
N PRO A 53 -55.39 1.00 -20.45
CA PRO A 53 -55.11 2.39 -20.83
C PRO A 53 -53.64 2.79 -20.57
N THR A 54 -53.22 3.79 -21.32
CA THR A 54 -52.02 4.62 -21.15
C THR A 54 -51.83 5.07 -19.70
N SER A 55 -50.79 4.56 -19.03
CA SER A 55 -50.20 5.23 -17.85
C SER A 55 -48.89 5.88 -18.27
N THR A 56 -49.01 7.06 -18.88
CA THR A 56 -47.93 8.04 -18.95
C THR A 56 -47.65 8.52 -17.53
N ARG A 57 -46.91 7.73 -16.75
CA ARG A 57 -46.35 8.23 -15.49
C ARG A 57 -45.15 9.09 -15.85
N THR A 58 -45.44 10.38 -16.06
CA THR A 58 -44.47 11.48 -16.07
C THR A 58 -43.55 11.32 -14.85
N ARG A 59 -42.37 10.74 -15.07
CA ARG A 59 -41.31 10.69 -14.07
C ARG A 59 -40.70 12.08 -14.03
N VAL A 60 -41.19 12.88 -13.10
CA VAL A 60 -40.60 14.16 -12.69
C VAL A 60 -39.11 13.92 -12.40
N SER A 61 -38.26 14.51 -13.24
CA SER A 61 -36.82 14.59 -13.04
C SER A 61 -36.54 15.36 -11.74
N PRO A 62 -35.86 14.80 -10.73
CA PRO A 62 -35.35 15.61 -9.64
C PRO A 62 -34.21 16.50 -10.16
N PRO A 63 -34.16 17.78 -9.75
CA PRO A 63 -33.11 18.69 -10.18
C PRO A 63 -31.74 18.19 -9.73
N ARG A 64 -30.81 18.24 -10.68
CA ARG A 64 -29.38 17.96 -10.52
C ARG A 64 -28.78 18.88 -9.45
N ALA A 65 -28.83 18.44 -8.20
CA ALA A 65 -28.02 19.00 -7.14
C ALA A 65 -26.55 18.88 -7.55
N ARG A 66 -25.87 20.03 -7.70
CA ARG A 66 -24.42 20.10 -7.86
C ARG A 66 -23.82 19.98 -6.47
N PRO A 67 -23.02 18.95 -6.14
CA PRO A 67 -22.14 19.02 -4.99
C PRO A 67 -20.73 19.22 -5.54
N ASN A 68 -20.39 20.46 -5.90
CA ASN A 68 -18.99 20.80 -6.15
C ASN A 68 -18.56 22.05 -5.38
N GLU A 69 -19.05 22.16 -4.15
CA GLU A 69 -18.70 23.24 -3.22
C GLU A 69 -18.46 22.71 -1.80
N ALA A 70 -17.85 21.52 -1.69
CA ALA A 70 -17.47 20.94 -0.40
C ALA A 70 -16.18 20.11 -0.46
N VAL A 71 -15.30 20.37 -1.44
CA VAL A 71 -13.93 19.84 -1.43
C VAL A 71 -12.92 20.99 -1.50
N ARG A 72 -13.13 22.01 -0.67
CA ARG A 72 -12.00 22.70 -0.04
C ARG A 72 -11.82 22.08 1.35
N LYS A 73 -11.64 20.75 1.39
CA LYS A 73 -11.22 20.07 2.62
C LYS A 73 -9.83 20.58 2.94
N SER A 74 -9.79 21.54 3.87
CA SER A 74 -8.70 21.80 4.79
C SER A 74 -7.33 21.57 4.17
N SER A 75 -6.79 22.61 3.53
CA SER A 75 -5.35 22.82 3.54
C SER A 75 -4.95 23.04 5.00
N ALA A 76 -4.94 21.96 5.79
CA ALA A 76 -4.30 21.94 7.08
C ALA A 76 -2.87 22.38 6.81
N SER A 77 -2.51 23.54 7.38
CA SER A 77 -1.17 24.11 7.30
C SER A 77 -0.19 22.97 7.52
N SER A 78 0.56 22.61 6.47
CA SER A 78 1.54 21.54 6.54
C SER A 78 2.66 22.05 7.43
N VAL A 79 2.53 21.85 8.75
CA VAL A 79 3.58 22.14 9.71
C VAL A 79 4.78 21.31 9.26
N SER A 80 5.81 21.99 8.75
CA SER A 80 7.03 21.34 8.29
C SER A 80 7.86 21.01 9.53
N ILE A 81 7.66 19.81 10.06
CA ILE A 81 8.40 19.32 11.22
C ILE A 81 9.76 18.82 10.71
N PRO A 82 10.88 19.34 11.24
CA PRO A 82 12.21 18.88 10.84
C PRO A 82 12.43 17.44 11.30
N LEU A 83 13.15 16.65 10.49
CA LEU A 83 13.50 15.26 10.83
C LEU A 83 14.38 15.16 12.09
N SER A 84 15.04 16.25 12.48
CA SER A 84 15.86 16.34 13.69
C SER A 84 15.07 16.71 14.96
N GLU A 85 13.75 16.87 14.88
CA GLU A 85 12.92 17.26 16.02
C GLU A 85 12.97 16.19 17.13
N PRO A 86 13.45 16.52 18.36
CA PRO A 86 13.60 15.54 19.44
C PRO A 86 12.27 14.87 19.84
N ARG A 87 11.17 15.63 19.83
CA ARG A 87 9.84 15.10 20.16
C ARG A 87 9.36 14.06 19.14
N LEU A 88 9.72 14.24 17.88
CA LEU A 88 9.46 13.26 16.83
C LEU A 88 10.26 11.99 17.07
N HIS A 89 11.52 12.13 17.49
CA HIS A 89 12.39 11.00 17.78
C HIS A 89 11.81 10.14 18.91
N ASP A 90 11.33 10.77 19.98
CA ASP A 90 10.73 10.07 21.12
C ASP A 90 9.49 9.24 20.71
N LYS A 91 8.70 9.73 19.76
CA LYS A 91 7.54 9.01 19.22
C LYS A 91 7.92 7.84 18.32
N LEU A 92 8.95 8.00 17.48
CA LEU A 92 9.32 7.00 16.48
C LEU A 92 10.32 5.97 16.99
N LYS A 93 11.10 6.27 18.03
CA LYS A 93 12.07 5.34 18.64
C LYS A 93 11.47 3.99 19.06
N PRO A 94 10.27 3.91 19.69
CA PRO A 94 9.64 2.63 19.97
C PRO A 94 9.12 1.91 18.72
N VAL A 95 8.96 2.61 17.60
CA VAL A 95 8.40 2.08 16.34
C VAL A 95 9.48 1.40 15.48
N LEU A 96 10.74 1.86 15.54
CA LEU A 96 11.82 1.46 14.63
C LEU A 96 12.57 0.16 14.99
N ASN A 97 12.12 -0.58 16.01
CA ASN A 97 12.82 -1.72 16.66
C ASN A 97 14.03 -1.30 17.52
N ARG A 98 14.37 -2.12 18.54
CA ARG A 98 15.46 -1.80 19.48
C ARG A 98 16.82 -1.70 18.77
N GLY A 99 17.55 -0.62 19.04
CA GLY A 99 18.93 -0.42 18.55
C GLY A 99 19.05 0.39 17.26
N ALA A 100 17.95 0.79 16.62
CA ALA A 100 18.00 1.70 15.49
C ALA A 100 18.52 3.09 15.91
N ARG A 101 19.52 3.61 15.19
CA ARG A 101 19.98 5.00 15.33
C ARG A 101 19.07 5.91 14.53
N MET A 102 18.51 6.93 15.18
CA MET A 102 17.47 7.77 14.58
C MET A 102 17.98 8.57 13.38
N GLU A 103 19.23 9.05 13.46
CA GLU A 103 19.89 9.80 12.40
C GLU A 103 20.04 8.95 11.14
N ILE A 104 20.50 7.70 11.31
CA ILE A 104 20.63 6.74 10.22
C ILE A 104 19.26 6.30 9.72
N ALA A 105 18.26 6.20 10.60
CA ALA A 105 16.92 5.80 10.21
C ALA A 105 16.23 6.87 9.36
N ALA A 106 16.33 8.14 9.75
CA ALA A 106 15.72 9.28 9.07
C ALA A 106 16.47 9.71 7.80
N ASP A 107 17.73 9.32 7.64
CA ASP A 107 18.54 9.68 6.48
C ASP A 107 17.91 9.24 5.14
N GLY A 108 17.94 10.13 4.15
CA GLY A 108 17.38 9.92 2.81
C GLY A 108 15.87 10.12 2.68
N PHE A 109 15.12 10.29 3.78
CA PHE A 109 13.69 10.63 3.70
C PHE A 109 13.48 12.12 3.39
N ARG A 110 12.45 12.44 2.60
CA ARG A 110 12.19 13.83 2.19
C ARG A 110 11.43 14.63 3.25
N SER A 111 10.71 13.94 4.12
CA SER A 111 9.87 14.56 5.14
C SER A 111 9.67 13.66 6.36
N ALA A 112 9.32 14.29 7.48
CA ALA A 112 8.93 13.58 8.70
C ALA A 112 7.70 12.67 8.49
N GLU A 113 6.75 13.06 7.63
CA GLU A 113 5.58 12.22 7.30
C GLU A 113 6.01 10.93 6.58
N GLU A 114 6.91 11.04 5.60
CA GLU A 114 7.41 9.88 4.85
C GLU A 114 8.16 8.92 5.79
N PHE A 115 9.08 9.44 6.58
CA PHE A 115 9.84 8.67 7.57
C PHE A 115 8.93 7.95 8.57
N ALA A 116 8.01 8.70 9.21
CA ALA A 116 7.07 8.16 10.19
C ALA A 116 6.13 7.12 9.56
N THR A 117 5.71 7.33 8.31
CA THR A 117 4.86 6.37 7.59
C THR A 117 5.58 5.05 7.36
N VAL A 118 6.84 5.07 6.93
CA VAL A 118 7.63 3.83 6.76
C VAL A 118 7.89 3.14 8.10
N ALA A 119 8.14 3.91 9.16
CA ALA A 119 8.31 3.38 10.51
C ALA A 119 7.05 2.62 10.98
N HIS A 120 5.88 3.25 10.89
CA HIS A 120 4.61 2.61 11.29
C HIS A 120 4.28 1.41 10.41
N ALA A 121 4.52 1.49 9.11
CA ALA A 121 4.32 0.35 8.22
C ALA A 121 5.19 -0.85 8.62
N ALA A 122 6.46 -0.62 8.97
CA ALA A 122 7.36 -1.66 9.45
C ALA A 122 6.81 -2.34 10.71
N ARG A 123 6.38 -1.53 11.69
CA ARG A 123 5.83 -2.04 12.96
C ARG A 123 4.54 -2.82 12.76
N ASN A 124 3.61 -2.31 11.97
CA ASN A 124 2.30 -2.92 11.75
C ASN A 124 2.41 -4.24 10.97
N THR A 125 3.37 -4.34 10.05
CA THR A 125 3.64 -5.57 9.28
C THR A 125 4.60 -6.52 9.99
N ASN A 126 5.17 -6.11 11.12
CA ASN A 126 6.26 -6.79 11.80
C ASN A 126 7.47 -7.06 10.89
N LEU A 127 7.77 -6.11 10.00
CA LEU A 127 8.92 -6.12 9.11
C LEU A 127 10.07 -5.30 9.71
N PRO A 128 11.34 -5.66 9.44
CA PRO A 128 12.46 -4.80 9.81
C PRO A 128 12.36 -3.45 9.09
N PHE A 129 12.38 -2.34 9.83
CA PHE A 129 12.32 -0.99 9.25
C PHE A 129 13.37 -0.77 8.15
N MET A 130 14.60 -1.25 8.37
CA MET A 130 15.69 -1.13 7.40
C MET A 130 15.40 -1.80 6.05
N VAL A 131 14.60 -2.89 6.03
CA VAL A 131 14.19 -3.55 4.79
C VAL A 131 13.24 -2.65 3.99
N LEU A 132 12.25 -2.06 4.65
CA LEU A 132 11.32 -1.13 3.99
C LEU A 132 12.04 0.15 3.55
N LYS A 133 12.93 0.68 4.39
CA LYS A 133 13.77 1.85 4.04
C LYS A 133 14.56 1.58 2.76
N HIS A 134 15.26 0.44 2.69
CA HIS A 134 16.07 0.10 1.51
C HIS A 134 15.22 -0.01 0.24
N ARG A 135 14.08 -0.71 0.30
CA ARG A 135 13.19 -0.86 -0.86
C ARG A 135 12.60 0.47 -1.33
N VAL A 136 12.24 1.34 -0.41
CA VAL A 136 11.64 2.64 -0.76
C VAL A 136 12.68 3.62 -1.27
N LEU A 137 13.82 3.76 -0.59
CA LEU A 137 14.80 4.80 -0.89
C LEU A 137 15.87 4.35 -1.89
N SER A 138 16.36 3.12 -1.78
CA SER A 138 17.43 2.60 -2.65
C SER A 138 16.88 1.96 -3.91
N GLU A 139 15.82 1.17 -3.81
CA GLU A 139 15.21 0.50 -4.98
C GLU A 139 14.11 1.35 -5.65
N GLY A 140 13.72 2.48 -5.05
CA GLY A 140 12.69 3.39 -5.59
C GLY A 140 11.29 2.78 -5.63
N ARG A 141 11.01 1.73 -4.84
CA ARG A 141 9.70 1.09 -4.82
C ARG A 141 8.69 1.91 -4.04
N THR A 142 7.43 1.79 -4.41
CA THR A 142 6.35 2.30 -3.56
C THR A 142 6.30 1.51 -2.25
N LEU A 143 5.90 2.16 -1.16
CA LEU A 143 5.77 1.48 0.14
C LEU A 143 4.82 0.27 0.07
N ALA A 144 3.74 0.37 -0.70
CA ALA A 144 2.81 -0.74 -0.91
C ALA A 144 3.49 -1.94 -1.59
N ASN A 145 4.29 -1.71 -2.63
CA ASN A 145 5.02 -2.79 -3.30
C ASN A 145 6.09 -3.39 -2.37
N ALA A 146 6.79 -2.55 -1.61
CA ALA A 146 7.78 -3.02 -0.63
C ALA A 146 7.14 -3.92 0.44
N ILE A 147 5.95 -3.58 0.93
CA ILE A 147 5.18 -4.42 1.87
C ILE A 147 4.72 -5.71 1.19
N GLN A 148 4.12 -5.63 0.00
CA GLN A 148 3.60 -6.81 -0.72
C GLN A 148 4.67 -7.87 -0.97
N GLU A 149 5.89 -7.44 -1.30
CA GLU A 149 7.00 -8.34 -1.56
C GLU A 149 7.63 -8.92 -0.30
N ALA A 150 7.69 -8.13 0.78
CA ALA A 150 8.25 -8.59 2.04
C ALA A 150 7.27 -9.45 2.85
N LYS A 151 5.97 -9.20 2.71
CA LYS A 151 4.89 -9.90 3.41
C LYS A 151 3.64 -10.00 2.52
N PRO A 152 3.50 -11.06 1.71
CA PRO A 152 2.39 -11.18 0.78
C PRO A 152 1.03 -11.45 1.45
N ASP A 153 1.03 -11.87 2.72
CA ASP A 153 -0.19 -12.25 3.47
C ASP A 153 -1.00 -11.04 4.00
N VAL A 154 -0.49 -9.81 3.88
CA VAL A 154 -1.16 -8.60 4.35
C VAL A 154 -1.63 -7.76 3.18
N ASP A 155 -2.71 -6.99 3.35
CA ASP A 155 -3.12 -5.99 2.37
C ASP A 155 -2.16 -4.78 2.43
N PRO A 156 -1.30 -4.59 1.41
CA PRO A 156 -0.30 -3.52 1.43
C PRO A 156 -0.93 -2.13 1.39
N LYS A 157 -2.07 -1.96 0.70
CA LYS A 157 -2.72 -0.65 0.55
C LYS A 157 -3.39 -0.24 1.85
N ALA A 158 -4.12 -1.16 2.47
CA ALA A 158 -4.70 -0.92 3.78
C ALA A 158 -3.62 -0.55 4.81
N GLU A 159 -2.48 -1.23 4.75
CA GLU A 159 -1.39 -0.96 5.67
C GLU A 159 -0.73 0.40 5.47
N VAL A 160 -0.47 0.80 4.23
CA VAL A 160 0.03 2.15 3.94
C VAL A 160 -0.94 3.22 4.46
N VAL A 161 -2.24 3.03 4.31
CA VAL A 161 -3.26 3.98 4.81
C VAL A 161 -3.22 4.06 6.34
N ARG A 162 -3.16 2.91 7.03
CA ARG A 162 -3.05 2.87 8.50
C ARG A 162 -1.77 3.54 9.00
N ALA A 163 -0.64 3.21 8.39
CA ALA A 163 0.65 3.77 8.74
C ALA A 163 0.71 5.29 8.54
N ARG A 164 0.13 5.79 7.43
CA ARG A 164 0.06 7.22 7.16
C ARG A 164 -0.84 7.97 8.14
N ALA A 165 -1.96 7.36 8.53
CA ALA A 165 -2.85 7.94 9.54
C ALA A 165 -2.14 8.06 10.90
N ALA A 166 -1.41 7.02 11.32
CA ALA A 166 -0.62 7.03 12.55
C ALA A 166 0.51 8.09 12.50
N ALA A 167 1.24 8.16 11.38
CA ALA A 167 2.27 9.17 11.16
C ALA A 167 1.73 10.60 11.30
N LYS A 168 0.58 10.90 10.70
CA LYS A 168 -0.06 12.22 10.82
C LYS A 168 -0.49 12.53 12.24
N ALA A 169 -1.01 11.54 12.97
CA ALA A 169 -1.38 11.73 14.37
C ALA A 169 -0.17 12.05 15.26
N ASP A 170 0.96 11.35 15.06
CA ASP A 170 2.19 11.63 15.79
C ASP A 170 2.75 13.02 15.45
N LEU A 171 2.73 13.41 14.17
CA LEU A 171 3.19 14.74 13.74
C LEU A 171 2.30 15.86 14.28
N ALA A 172 0.98 15.68 14.28
CA ALA A 172 0.07 16.65 14.89
C ALA A 172 0.32 16.80 16.40
N ALA A 173 0.64 15.71 17.09
CA ALA A 173 0.99 15.74 18.52
C ALA A 173 2.37 16.37 18.80
N VAL A 174 3.26 16.45 17.81
CA VAL A 174 4.58 17.08 17.92
C VAL A 174 4.50 18.58 17.62
N GLY A 175 3.72 18.96 16.60
CA GLY A 175 3.61 20.34 16.11
C GLY A 175 2.51 21.20 16.74
N GLY A 176 1.64 20.62 17.57
CA GLY A 176 0.63 21.32 18.38
C GLY A 176 1.10 21.57 19.79
#